data_AF-T1KLR7-F1
#
_entry.id   AF-T1KLR7-F1
#
_cell.length_a   1.000
_cell.length_b   1.000
_cell.length_c   1.000
_cell.angle_alpha   90.00
_cell.angle_beta   90.00
_cell.angle_gamma   90.00
#
_symmetry.space_group_name_H-M   'P 1'
#
loop_
_entity.id
_entity.type
_entity.pdbx_description
1 polymer ?
#
loop_
_entity_poly.entity_id
_entity_poly.type
_entity_poly.pdbx_seq_one_letter_code
_entity_poly.pdbx_strand_id
1 'polypeptide(L)'
;MLFKRIVLHSSTNRLFASSNTPSKLPKDLLRKPSQALSELGLGKLERISLSMKIYLESAQKNAEMINKQREEYELGKRHLANIMGFDYNSMTETNIKEAIKYLLPSGLFSKASRPEFLSPEEVYPKIRSADFDTSGRPYHFLAYTGKPNLYEDMHDLYDYYQKCDEQKLKMMVNGVLNPPPSAKAELTGSRWLTRQEYQSSKGESVQKDLWNQLTTGLERLADHPYSKEAQDFLMKFRVELEKRASTLEIAPITFNEEGRPYAQAEGFRKHCKAKVTVWGNGSGNIDINGYDILYFPQFKERHQILFPLLFTNMLNKVDIEATVEGVGEAAQAGAIRHGTSLALTSFLDPHMIESMRLAGLLTKDRRILERKKVGMKGARKTPKFRPR
;
A
#
# COMPACT_ATOMS: atom_id res chain seq x y z
N MET A 1 34.59 -40.74 -27.89
CA MET A 1 34.94 -42.13 -28.26
C MET A 1 34.20 -43.04 -27.29
N LEU A 2 33.03 -43.55 -27.69
CA LEU A 2 32.80 -44.92 -28.18
C LEU A 2 32.53 -45.91 -27.04
N PHE A 3 31.26 -46.17 -26.76
CA PHE A 3 30.70 -47.48 -26.36
C PHE A 3 29.17 -47.41 -26.59
N LYS A 4 28.69 -47.60 -27.82
CA LYS A 4 28.13 -48.84 -28.40
C LYS A 4 27.05 -49.54 -27.55
N ARG A 5 25.79 -49.19 -27.87
CA ARG A 5 24.74 -50.07 -28.45
C ARG A 5 24.55 -51.45 -27.79
N ILE A 6 23.44 -51.61 -27.06
CA ILE A 6 22.76 -52.91 -26.88
C ILE A 6 21.32 -52.73 -27.32
N VAL A 7 20.96 -53.46 -28.37
CA VAL A 7 19.62 -53.67 -28.91
C VAL A 7 19.22 -55.08 -28.49
N LEU A 8 18.08 -55.24 -27.83
CA LEU A 8 17.38 -56.52 -27.79
C LEU A 8 15.91 -56.27 -28.15
N HIS A 9 15.56 -56.67 -29.37
CA HIS A 9 14.20 -56.99 -29.76
C HIS A 9 13.91 -58.43 -29.30
N SER A 10 12.79 -58.64 -28.62
CA SER A 10 12.07 -59.91 -28.70
C SER A 10 10.58 -59.62 -28.82
N SER A 11 10.05 -60.08 -29.94
CA SER A 11 8.67 -60.01 -30.38
C SER A 11 7.95 -61.30 -30.00
N THR A 12 6.79 -61.22 -29.36
CA THR A 12 5.70 -62.19 -29.57
C THR A 12 4.35 -61.52 -29.35
N ASN A 13 3.62 -61.40 -30.46
CA ASN A 13 2.22 -61.01 -30.55
C ASN A 13 1.30 -62.03 -29.84
N ARG A 14 0.24 -61.55 -29.17
CA ARG A 14 -1.11 -62.12 -29.31
C ARG A 14 -2.17 -61.03 -29.18
N LEU A 15 -3.02 -61.02 -30.19
CA LEU A 15 -4.12 -60.11 -30.52
C LEU A 15 -5.35 -60.40 -29.65
N PHE A 16 -6.11 -59.36 -29.28
CA PHE A 16 -7.57 -59.27 -29.49
C PHE A 16 -8.02 -57.82 -29.36
N ALA A 17 -8.95 -57.44 -30.23
CA ALA A 17 -9.24 -56.09 -30.72
C ALA A 17 -10.39 -55.39 -29.97
N SER A 18 -10.40 -54.05 -29.94
CA SER A 18 -11.45 -53.25 -30.60
C SER A 18 -11.11 -51.75 -30.70
N SER A 19 -11.18 -51.28 -31.95
CA SER A 19 -11.44 -49.92 -32.47
C SER A 19 -11.28 -48.67 -31.58
N ASN A 20 -10.23 -47.88 -31.83
CA ASN A 20 -10.35 -46.68 -32.66
C ASN A 20 -8.99 -45.98 -32.81
N THR A 21 -8.66 -45.67 -34.06
CA THR A 21 -7.41 -45.02 -34.48
C THR A 21 -7.37 -43.55 -34.03
N PRO A 22 -6.22 -43.00 -33.60
CA PRO A 22 -6.05 -41.56 -33.58
C PRO A 22 -5.92 -41.11 -35.03
N SER A 23 -6.94 -40.41 -35.54
CA SER A 23 -6.88 -39.72 -36.82
C SER A 23 -5.64 -38.83 -36.84
N LYS A 24 -4.72 -39.09 -37.78
CA LYS A 24 -3.61 -38.20 -38.11
C LYS A 24 -4.16 -36.77 -38.25
N LEU A 25 -3.65 -35.86 -37.43
CA LEU A 25 -3.85 -34.42 -37.63
C LEU A 25 -3.48 -34.09 -39.08
N PRO A 26 -4.38 -33.48 -39.86
CA PRO A 26 -4.07 -33.08 -41.22
C PRO A 26 -2.97 -32.01 -41.18
N LYS A 27 -1.96 -32.15 -42.05
CA LYS A 27 -0.85 -31.20 -42.23
C LYS A 27 -1.25 -29.88 -42.91
N ASP A 28 -2.52 -29.46 -42.77
CA ASP A 28 -3.07 -28.26 -43.37
C ASP A 28 -3.62 -27.32 -42.30
N LEU A 29 -2.72 -26.69 -41.53
CA LEU A 29 -3.04 -25.55 -40.65
C LEU A 29 -2.31 -24.27 -41.08
N LEU A 30 -2.10 -24.11 -42.39
CA LEU A 30 -1.88 -22.81 -43.02
C LEU A 30 -3.03 -22.54 -43.99
N ARG A 31 -4.25 -22.42 -43.44
CA ARG A 31 -5.34 -21.77 -44.18
C ARG A 31 -4.90 -20.33 -44.43
N LYS A 32 -4.77 -19.97 -45.71
CA LYS A 32 -4.50 -18.61 -46.14
C LYS A 32 -5.52 -17.67 -45.47
N PRO A 33 -5.09 -16.53 -44.92
CA PRO A 33 -5.94 -15.61 -44.14
C PRO A 33 -7.13 -15.03 -44.91
N SER A 34 -7.23 -15.29 -46.22
CA SER A 34 -8.30 -14.78 -47.08
C SER A 34 -9.63 -15.52 -46.95
N GLN A 35 -9.67 -16.77 -46.45
CA GLN A 35 -10.90 -17.59 -46.44
C GLN A 35 -11.68 -17.57 -45.11
N ALA A 36 -11.10 -17.07 -44.02
CA ALA A 36 -11.81 -16.89 -42.75
C ALA A 36 -12.66 -15.59 -42.70
N LEU A 37 -12.60 -14.77 -43.75
CA LEU A 37 -13.21 -13.44 -43.81
C LEU A 37 -14.69 -13.44 -44.20
N SER A 38 -15.27 -14.57 -44.64
CA SER A 38 -16.64 -14.63 -45.14
C SER A 38 -17.68 -15.13 -44.12
N GLU A 39 -17.29 -15.71 -42.99
CA GLU A 39 -18.22 -16.36 -42.05
C GLU A 39 -18.67 -15.46 -40.87
N LEU A 40 -18.13 -14.24 -40.73
CA LEU A 40 -18.38 -13.34 -39.59
C LEU A 40 -19.46 -12.27 -39.82
N GLY A 41 -20.26 -12.34 -40.89
CA GLY A 41 -21.41 -11.44 -41.06
C GLY A 41 -21.09 -9.93 -41.06
N LEU A 42 -19.87 -9.55 -41.45
CA LEU A 42 -19.43 -8.16 -41.50
C LEU A 42 -19.50 -7.64 -42.94
N GLY A 43 -20.61 -6.98 -43.26
CA GLY A 43 -20.74 -6.21 -44.49
C GLY A 43 -19.67 -5.11 -44.57
N LYS A 44 -18.78 -5.23 -45.56
CA LYS A 44 -17.84 -4.22 -46.08
C LYS A 44 -16.99 -3.47 -45.04
N LEU A 45 -15.93 -4.11 -44.55
CA LEU A 45 -14.75 -3.49 -43.93
C LEU A 45 -13.84 -2.75 -44.96
N GLU A 46 -14.45 -1.94 -45.85
CA GLU A 46 -13.77 -1.45 -47.06
C GLU A 46 -13.12 -0.07 -46.93
N ARG A 47 -13.27 0.65 -45.81
CA ARG A 47 -12.85 2.08 -45.71
C ARG A 47 -11.92 2.43 -44.55
N ILE A 48 -11.20 1.47 -43.99
CA ILE A 48 -10.26 1.73 -42.89
C ILE A 48 -8.83 1.37 -43.31
N SER A 49 -7.87 2.21 -42.91
CA SER A 49 -6.44 1.95 -43.06
C SER A 49 -6.03 0.59 -42.47
N LEU A 50 -4.97 -0.01 -43.05
CA LEU A 50 -4.43 -1.29 -42.59
C LEU A 50 -3.99 -1.23 -41.12
N SER A 51 -3.39 -0.12 -40.70
CA SER A 51 -2.94 0.10 -39.32
C SER A 51 -4.09 0.01 -38.31
N MET A 52 -5.24 0.58 -38.65
CA MET A 52 -6.42 0.55 -37.80
C MET A 52 -7.06 -0.85 -37.74
N LYS A 53 -7.03 -1.61 -38.86
CA LYS A 53 -7.46 -3.03 -38.84
C LYS A 53 -6.59 -3.87 -37.92
N ILE A 54 -5.27 -3.72 -38.02
CA ILE A 54 -4.29 -4.40 -37.15
C ILE A 54 -4.55 -4.06 -35.68
N TYR A 55 -4.85 -2.79 -35.38
CA TYR A 55 -5.14 -2.35 -34.03
C TYR A 55 -6.43 -2.99 -33.47
N LEU A 56 -7.52 -3.04 -34.24
CA LEU A 56 -8.77 -3.72 -33.84
C LEU A 56 -8.55 -5.22 -33.61
N GLU A 57 -7.86 -5.90 -34.52
CA GLU A 57 -7.53 -7.31 -34.37
C GLU A 57 -6.66 -7.56 -33.14
N SER A 58 -5.70 -6.68 -32.87
CA SER A 58 -4.83 -6.79 -31.68
C SER A 58 -5.62 -6.59 -30.39
N ALA A 59 -6.56 -5.64 -30.35
CA ALA A 59 -7.44 -5.42 -29.21
C ALA A 59 -8.35 -6.63 -28.93
N GLN A 60 -8.93 -7.22 -29.99
CA GLN A 60 -9.74 -8.44 -29.90
C GLN A 60 -8.91 -9.63 -29.38
N LYS A 61 -7.74 -9.88 -29.97
CA LYS A 61 -6.83 -10.94 -29.53
C LYS A 61 -6.41 -10.78 -28.07
N ASN A 62 -6.17 -9.55 -27.62
CA ASN A 62 -5.86 -9.26 -26.23
C ASN A 62 -7.04 -9.57 -25.30
N ALA A 63 -8.26 -9.16 -25.67
CA ALA A 63 -9.47 -9.47 -24.90
C ALA A 63 -9.70 -10.99 -24.79
N GLU A 64 -9.54 -11.73 -25.90
CA GLU A 64 -9.61 -13.19 -25.89
C GLU A 64 -8.53 -13.83 -25.02
N MET A 65 -7.31 -13.31 -25.04
CA MET A 65 -6.21 -13.78 -24.19
C MET A 65 -6.52 -13.58 -22.70
N ILE A 66 -7.03 -12.41 -22.31
CA ILE A 66 -7.42 -12.12 -20.92
C ILE A 66 -8.58 -13.04 -20.48
N ASN A 67 -9.55 -13.29 -21.35
CA ASN A 67 -10.66 -14.21 -21.05
C ASN A 67 -10.17 -15.64 -20.81
N LYS A 68 -9.24 -16.14 -21.64
CA LYS A 68 -8.61 -17.46 -21.43
C LYS A 68 -7.86 -17.52 -20.10
N GLN A 69 -7.09 -16.48 -19.78
CA GLN A 69 -6.38 -16.41 -18.49
C GLN A 69 -7.35 -16.37 -17.30
N ARG A 70 -8.53 -15.76 -17.44
CA ARG A 70 -9.58 -15.77 -16.40
C ARG A 70 -10.13 -17.18 -16.18
N GLU A 71 -10.38 -17.92 -17.25
CA GLU A 71 -10.83 -19.32 -17.17
C GLU A 71 -9.76 -20.21 -16.52
N GLU A 72 -8.50 -20.07 -16.92
CA GLU A 72 -7.37 -20.79 -16.31
C GLU A 72 -7.19 -20.46 -14.83
N TYR A 73 -7.36 -19.19 -14.46
CA TYR A 73 -7.33 -18.75 -13.06
C TYR A 73 -8.44 -19.39 -12.22
N GLU A 74 -9.68 -19.41 -12.71
CA GLU A 74 -10.81 -20.03 -11.99
C GLU A 74 -10.64 -21.54 -11.82
N LEU A 75 -10.15 -22.22 -12.86
CA LEU A 75 -9.80 -23.64 -12.78
C LEU A 75 -8.66 -23.87 -11.77
N GLY A 76 -7.60 -23.07 -11.83
CA GLY A 76 -6.48 -23.12 -10.89
C GLY A 76 -6.92 -22.88 -9.44
N LYS A 77 -7.84 -21.94 -9.21
CA LYS A 77 -8.42 -21.65 -7.89
C LYS A 77 -9.16 -22.85 -7.32
N ARG A 78 -9.95 -23.55 -8.14
CA ARG A 78 -10.63 -24.80 -7.75
C ARG A 78 -9.64 -25.91 -7.39
N HIS A 79 -8.58 -26.07 -8.19
CA HIS A 79 -7.53 -27.05 -7.90
C HIS A 79 -6.78 -26.74 -6.62
N LEU A 80 -6.44 -25.47 -6.38
CA LEU A 80 -5.78 -25.03 -5.16
C LEU A 80 -6.68 -25.30 -3.93
N ALA A 81 -7.98 -25.00 -4.03
CA ALA A 81 -8.94 -25.30 -2.96
C ALA A 81 -8.96 -26.80 -2.65
N ASN A 82 -9.00 -27.67 -3.68
CA ASN A 82 -8.98 -29.12 -3.51
C ASN A 82 -7.68 -29.62 -2.84
N ILE A 83 -6.51 -29.12 -3.27
CA ILE A 83 -5.21 -29.49 -2.70
C ILE A 83 -5.14 -29.13 -1.21
N MET A 84 -5.65 -27.96 -0.85
CA MET A 84 -5.62 -27.46 0.54
C MET A 84 -6.79 -27.95 1.40
N GLY A 85 -7.78 -28.63 0.81
CA GLY A 85 -8.99 -29.07 1.50
C GLY A 85 -9.96 -27.94 1.88
N PHE A 86 -9.92 -26.80 1.19
CA PHE A 86 -10.85 -25.69 1.39
C PHE A 86 -12.09 -25.81 0.51
N ASP A 87 -13.20 -25.23 0.95
CA ASP A 87 -14.36 -25.01 0.07
C ASP A 87 -14.10 -23.84 -0.89
N TYR A 88 -14.41 -24.03 -2.17
CA TYR A 88 -14.13 -23.07 -3.24
C TYR A 88 -14.82 -21.72 -2.99
N ASN A 89 -16.05 -21.72 -2.50
CA ASN A 89 -16.82 -20.50 -2.25
C ASN A 89 -16.28 -19.71 -1.06
N SER A 90 -15.66 -20.39 -0.09
CA SER A 90 -15.05 -19.78 1.10
C SER A 90 -13.67 -19.17 0.85
N MET A 91 -13.10 -19.40 -0.33
CA MET A 91 -11.70 -19.10 -0.61
C MET A 91 -11.46 -17.61 -0.89
N THR A 92 -10.88 -16.92 0.09
CA THR A 92 -10.42 -15.52 0.00
C THR A 92 -9.01 -15.41 -0.58
N GLU A 93 -8.63 -14.21 -1.02
CA GLU A 93 -7.28 -13.93 -1.53
C GLU A 93 -6.16 -14.15 -0.49
N THR A 94 -6.45 -13.95 0.80
CA THR A 94 -5.50 -14.20 1.87
C THR A 94 -5.17 -15.68 1.97
N ASN A 95 -6.20 -16.53 1.89
CA ASN A 95 -6.06 -17.98 1.95
C ASN A 95 -5.27 -18.50 0.74
N ILE A 96 -5.51 -17.92 -0.44
CA ILE A 96 -4.72 -18.21 -1.66
C ILE A 96 -3.25 -17.86 -1.44
N LYS A 97 -2.94 -16.65 -0.96
CA LYS A 97 -1.56 -16.19 -0.73
C LYS A 97 -0.83 -17.07 0.29
N GLU A 98 -1.51 -17.48 1.35
CA GLU A 98 -0.97 -18.40 2.36
C GLU A 98 -0.73 -19.80 1.79
N ALA A 99 -1.67 -20.34 1.02
CA ALA A 99 -1.54 -21.63 0.35
C ALA A 99 -0.34 -21.64 -0.61
N ILE A 100 -0.18 -20.60 -1.46
CA ILE A 100 0.97 -20.49 -2.37
C ILE A 100 2.28 -20.36 -1.60
N LYS A 101 2.30 -19.58 -0.52
CA LYS A 101 3.50 -19.45 0.33
C LYS A 101 3.91 -20.77 0.97
N TYR A 102 2.94 -21.62 1.31
CA TYR A 102 3.18 -22.95 1.85
C TYR A 102 3.66 -23.94 0.79
N LEU A 103 2.97 -24.01 -0.36
CA LEU A 103 3.28 -24.95 -1.45
C LEU A 103 4.58 -24.59 -2.18
N LEU A 104 4.84 -23.29 -2.38
CA LEU A 104 5.97 -22.74 -3.12
C LEU A 104 6.75 -21.75 -2.24
N PRO A 105 7.47 -22.22 -1.20
CA PRO A 105 8.18 -21.34 -0.29
C PRO A 105 9.35 -20.64 -0.98
N SER A 106 9.30 -19.31 -1.03
CA SER A 106 10.36 -18.47 -1.60
C SER A 106 10.95 -17.53 -0.55
N GLY A 107 12.29 -17.59 -0.41
CA GLY A 107 13.08 -16.74 0.49
C GLY A 107 13.50 -15.39 -0.13
N LEU A 108 12.98 -15.04 -1.31
CA LEU A 108 13.37 -13.81 -1.99
C LEU A 108 12.93 -12.57 -1.19
N PHE A 109 13.83 -11.59 -1.05
CA PHE A 109 13.55 -10.35 -0.31
C PHE A 109 12.51 -9.47 -1.03
N SER A 110 12.59 -9.39 -2.36
CA SER A 110 11.59 -8.71 -3.18
C SER A 110 10.29 -9.52 -3.18
N LYS A 111 9.20 -8.92 -2.71
CA LYS A 111 7.88 -9.59 -2.68
C LYS A 111 7.35 -9.85 -4.08
N ALA A 112 7.49 -8.89 -5.00
CA ALA A 112 7.02 -8.99 -6.38
C ALA A 112 7.73 -10.08 -7.23
N SER A 113 8.85 -10.63 -6.73
CA SER A 113 9.59 -11.71 -7.41
C SER A 113 9.25 -13.10 -6.85
N ARG A 114 8.35 -13.17 -5.85
CA ARG A 114 7.87 -14.43 -5.28
C ARG A 114 6.81 -15.05 -6.19
N PRO A 115 6.59 -16.37 -6.11
CA PRO A 115 5.45 -16.98 -6.77
C PRO A 115 4.16 -16.37 -6.18
N GLU A 116 3.29 -15.88 -7.06
CA GLU A 116 1.99 -15.31 -6.72
C GLU A 116 0.93 -15.92 -7.63
N PHE A 117 -0.27 -16.10 -7.08
CA PHE A 117 -1.45 -16.57 -7.82
C PHE A 117 -2.52 -15.48 -7.71
N LEU A 118 -2.53 -14.58 -8.69
CA LEU A 118 -3.38 -13.38 -8.72
C LEU A 118 -4.35 -13.44 -9.89
N SER A 119 -5.39 -12.61 -9.82
CA SER A 119 -6.32 -12.45 -10.93
C SER A 119 -5.61 -11.85 -12.16
N PRO A 120 -6.01 -12.21 -13.40
CA PRO A 120 -5.39 -11.64 -14.61
C PRO A 120 -5.46 -10.11 -14.67
N GLU A 121 -6.48 -9.49 -14.07
CA GLU A 121 -6.66 -8.04 -14.06
C GLU A 121 -5.62 -7.30 -13.19
N GLU A 122 -5.08 -7.98 -12.18
CA GLU A 122 -4.00 -7.46 -11.33
C GLU A 122 -2.63 -7.70 -11.96
N VAL A 123 -2.45 -8.82 -12.65
CA VAL A 123 -1.17 -9.23 -13.24
C VAL A 123 -0.88 -8.44 -14.52
N TYR A 124 -1.86 -8.39 -15.43
CA TYR A 124 -1.68 -7.75 -16.72
C TYR A 124 -2.00 -6.25 -16.63
N PRO A 125 -1.21 -5.39 -17.29
CA PRO A 125 -1.53 -3.98 -17.35
C PRO A 125 -2.85 -3.78 -18.10
N LYS A 126 -3.67 -2.83 -17.63
CA LYS A 126 -4.89 -2.41 -18.35
C LYS A 126 -4.49 -1.75 -19.66
N ILE A 127 -4.69 -2.46 -20.77
CA ILE A 127 -4.49 -1.94 -22.11
C ILE A 127 -5.78 -1.23 -22.53
N ARG A 128 -5.65 -0.06 -23.16
CA ARG A 128 -6.80 0.69 -23.70
C ARG A 128 -7.57 -0.18 -24.68
N SER A 129 -8.89 -0.22 -24.51
CA SER A 129 -9.79 -0.78 -25.52
C SER A 129 -9.65 0.01 -26.83
N ALA A 130 -10.18 -0.55 -27.92
CA ALA A 130 -10.15 0.15 -29.19
C ALA A 130 -10.89 1.50 -29.08
N ASP A 131 -10.25 2.59 -29.52
CA ASP A 131 -10.81 3.93 -29.46
C ASP A 131 -11.82 4.23 -30.60
N PHE A 132 -12.05 3.29 -31.53
CA PHE A 132 -12.92 3.47 -32.71
C PHE A 132 -13.70 2.21 -33.11
N ASP A 133 -14.78 2.44 -33.86
CA ASP A 133 -15.67 1.44 -34.43
C ASP A 133 -15.04 0.65 -35.58
N THR A 134 -15.70 -0.45 -35.98
CA THR A 134 -15.40 -1.19 -37.23
C THR A 134 -15.58 -0.38 -38.51
N SER A 135 -16.12 0.85 -38.41
CA SER A 135 -16.21 1.86 -39.48
C SER A 135 -15.05 2.86 -39.48
N GLY A 136 -14.25 2.89 -38.42
CA GLY A 136 -13.15 3.83 -38.22
C GLY A 136 -13.54 5.13 -37.52
N ARG A 137 -14.81 5.26 -37.10
CA ARG A 137 -15.31 6.40 -36.31
C ARG A 137 -14.83 6.28 -34.86
N PRO A 138 -14.16 7.29 -34.28
CA PRO A 138 -13.81 7.27 -32.86
C PRO A 138 -15.03 7.32 -31.94
N TYR A 139 -14.96 6.62 -30.80
CA TYR A 139 -16.01 6.67 -29.77
C TYR A 139 -16.05 8.01 -29.05
N HIS A 140 -14.87 8.57 -28.76
CA HIS A 140 -14.73 9.81 -28.01
C HIS A 140 -14.71 11.03 -28.95
N PHE A 141 -15.49 12.07 -28.62
CA PHE A 141 -15.59 13.27 -29.47
C PHE A 141 -14.26 14.06 -29.57
N LEU A 142 -13.46 14.08 -28.49
CA LEU A 142 -12.11 14.66 -28.47
C LEU A 142 -10.98 13.71 -28.90
N ALA A 143 -11.27 12.59 -29.57
CA ALA A 143 -10.24 11.61 -29.93
C ALA A 143 -9.04 12.21 -30.70
N TYR A 144 -9.29 13.20 -31.57
CA TYR A 144 -8.25 13.84 -32.39
C TYR A 144 -7.33 14.80 -31.63
N THR A 145 -7.58 15.05 -30.34
CA THR A 145 -6.68 15.84 -29.49
C THR A 145 -5.46 15.05 -29.01
N GLY A 146 -5.47 13.72 -29.20
CA GLY A 146 -4.44 12.79 -28.75
C GLY A 146 -4.53 12.40 -27.27
N LYS A 147 -5.22 13.19 -26.43
CA LYS A 147 -5.45 12.90 -24.99
C LYS A 147 -6.92 13.13 -24.63
N PRO A 148 -7.85 12.32 -25.19
CA PRO A 148 -9.27 12.56 -25.08
C PRO A 148 -9.74 12.69 -23.61
N ASN A 149 -9.31 11.79 -22.73
CA ASN A 149 -9.80 11.77 -21.34
C ASN A 149 -9.33 13.00 -20.55
N LEU A 150 -8.11 13.47 -20.79
CA LEU A 150 -7.59 14.68 -20.14
C LEU A 150 -8.37 15.92 -20.56
N TYR A 151 -8.61 16.10 -21.86
CA TYR A 151 -9.33 17.28 -22.35
C TYR A 151 -10.82 17.20 -22.05
N GLU A 152 -11.39 16.01 -21.93
CA GLU A 152 -12.73 15.79 -21.40
C GLU A 152 -12.81 16.29 -19.94
N ASP A 153 -11.89 15.86 -19.08
CA ASP A 153 -11.84 16.33 -17.69
C ASP A 153 -11.65 17.86 -17.60
N MET A 154 -10.87 18.47 -18.51
CA MET A 154 -10.71 19.93 -18.59
C MET A 154 -11.97 20.65 -19.11
N HIS A 155 -12.71 20.01 -20.03
CA HIS A 155 -13.97 20.52 -20.54
C HIS A 155 -15.04 20.47 -19.45
N ASP A 156 -15.20 19.33 -18.78
CA ASP A 156 -16.10 19.15 -17.64
C ASP A 156 -15.80 20.17 -16.54
N LEU A 157 -14.51 20.38 -16.22
CA LEU A 157 -14.08 21.38 -15.24
C LEU A 157 -14.60 22.77 -15.60
N TYR A 158 -14.47 23.17 -16.86
CA TYR A 158 -14.96 24.45 -17.34
C TYR A 158 -16.49 24.55 -17.26
N ASP A 159 -17.20 23.48 -17.60
CA ASP A 159 -18.67 23.42 -17.50
C ASP A 159 -19.16 23.55 -16.05
N TYR A 160 -18.49 22.88 -15.11
CA TYR A 160 -18.79 23.03 -13.68
C TYR A 160 -18.45 24.43 -13.17
N TYR A 161 -17.39 25.05 -13.69
CA TYR A 161 -17.06 26.42 -13.36
C TYR A 161 -18.15 27.40 -13.84
N GLN A 162 -18.65 27.22 -15.08
CA GLN A 162 -19.78 28.01 -15.58
C GLN A 162 -21.04 27.83 -14.75
N LYS A 163 -21.39 26.60 -14.36
CA LYS A 163 -22.54 26.33 -13.47
C LYS A 163 -22.42 27.06 -12.13
N CYS A 164 -21.23 27.03 -11.54
CA CYS A 164 -20.92 27.75 -10.32
C CYS A 164 -21.06 29.27 -10.49
N ASP A 165 -20.60 29.83 -11.61
CA ASP A 165 -20.76 31.26 -11.94
C ASP A 165 -22.23 31.63 -12.16
N GLU A 166 -23.01 30.80 -12.86
CA GLU A 166 -24.44 31.00 -13.02
C GLU A 166 -25.18 30.99 -11.68
N GLN A 167 -24.82 30.05 -10.79
CA GLN A 167 -25.39 30.00 -9.45
C GLN A 167 -25.05 31.26 -8.64
N LYS A 168 -23.80 31.72 -8.73
CA LYS A 168 -23.37 32.98 -8.13
C LYS A 168 -24.20 34.15 -8.64
N LEU A 169 -24.39 34.27 -9.96
CA LEU A 169 -25.19 35.33 -10.57
C LEU A 169 -26.66 35.27 -10.11
N LYS A 170 -27.26 34.07 -10.05
CA LYS A 170 -28.63 33.88 -9.53
C LYS A 170 -28.75 34.36 -8.09
N MET A 171 -27.78 34.03 -7.24
CA MET A 171 -27.77 34.46 -5.83
C MET A 171 -27.56 35.97 -5.68
N MET A 172 -26.73 36.57 -6.55
CA MET A 172 -26.55 38.03 -6.59
C MET A 172 -27.84 38.76 -6.98
N VAL A 173 -28.57 38.26 -7.98
CA VAL A 173 -29.88 38.80 -8.38
C VAL A 173 -30.89 38.69 -7.23
N ASN A 174 -30.83 37.60 -6.47
CA ASN A 174 -31.66 37.39 -5.28
C ASN A 174 -31.20 38.21 -4.05
N GLY A 175 -30.19 39.08 -4.20
CA GLY A 175 -29.71 39.97 -3.13
C GLY A 175 -28.75 39.34 -2.13
N VAL A 176 -28.29 38.10 -2.35
CA VAL A 176 -27.31 37.43 -1.49
C VAL A 176 -25.89 37.77 -1.94
N LEU A 177 -25.26 38.74 -1.28
CA LEU A 177 -23.90 39.17 -1.60
C LEU A 177 -22.82 38.23 -1.04
N ASN A 178 -23.06 37.68 0.15
CA ASN A 178 -22.13 36.79 0.84
C ASN A 178 -22.72 35.37 0.91
N PRO A 179 -22.10 34.38 0.23
CA PRO A 179 -22.57 33.00 0.29
C PRO A 179 -22.40 32.40 1.69
N PRO A 180 -23.32 31.53 2.12
CA PRO A 180 -23.13 30.77 3.35
C PRO A 180 -21.95 29.80 3.21
N PRO A 181 -21.21 29.50 4.30
CA PRO A 181 -20.10 28.52 4.26
C PRO A 181 -20.53 27.14 3.72
N SER A 182 -21.80 26.78 3.89
CA SER A 182 -22.39 25.53 3.40
C SER A 182 -22.52 25.44 1.87
N ALA A 183 -22.29 26.54 1.14
CA ALA A 183 -22.28 26.56 -0.33
C ALA A 183 -20.92 26.19 -0.93
N LYS A 184 -19.86 26.17 -0.10
CA LYS A 184 -18.53 25.72 -0.51
C LYS A 184 -18.42 24.18 -0.36
N ALA A 185 -17.70 23.54 -1.27
CA ALA A 185 -17.46 22.10 -1.21
C ALA A 185 -16.64 21.70 0.02
N GLU A 186 -17.07 20.63 0.69
CA GLU A 186 -16.38 20.04 1.84
C GLU A 186 -15.35 19.02 1.36
N LEU A 187 -14.07 19.40 1.38
CA LEU A 187 -12.94 18.59 0.89
C LEU A 187 -11.98 18.17 2.01
N THR A 188 -12.39 18.33 3.27
CA THR A 188 -11.55 18.01 4.43
C THR A 188 -11.36 16.50 4.57
N GLY A 189 -10.12 16.06 4.80
CA GLY A 189 -9.81 14.62 4.94
C GLY A 189 -9.52 13.90 3.63
N SER A 190 -9.46 14.62 2.49
CA SER A 190 -9.02 14.08 1.21
C SER A 190 -7.87 14.89 0.63
N ARG A 191 -7.00 14.23 -0.14
CA ARG A 191 -5.93 14.89 -0.91
C ARG A 191 -6.22 14.84 -2.40
N TRP A 192 -5.59 15.72 -3.17
CA TRP A 192 -5.59 15.61 -4.62
C TRP A 192 -4.90 14.31 -5.08
N LEU A 193 -5.43 13.77 -6.17
CA LEU A 193 -4.80 12.68 -6.92
C LEU A 193 -3.40 13.10 -7.40
N THR A 194 -2.45 12.19 -7.41
CA THR A 194 -1.14 12.45 -8.02
C THR A 194 -1.19 12.23 -9.53
N ARG A 195 -0.24 12.82 -10.27
CA ARG A 195 -0.12 12.61 -11.72
C ARG A 195 -0.01 11.13 -12.08
N GLN A 196 0.73 10.34 -11.30
CA GLN A 196 0.90 8.91 -11.57
C GLN A 196 -0.41 8.14 -11.38
N GLU A 197 -1.12 8.41 -10.28
CA GLU A 197 -2.43 7.80 -10.03
C GLU A 197 -3.45 8.18 -11.11
N TYR A 198 -3.43 9.43 -11.58
CA TYR A 198 -4.27 9.87 -12.71
C TYR A 198 -3.96 9.12 -14.00
N GLN A 199 -2.67 9.00 -14.36
CA GLN A 199 -2.24 8.27 -15.54
C GLN A 199 -2.66 6.79 -15.48
N SER A 200 -2.53 6.17 -14.31
CA SER A 200 -2.98 4.79 -14.10
C SER A 200 -4.50 4.64 -14.17
N SER A 201 -5.26 5.61 -13.66
CA SER A 201 -6.73 5.59 -13.69
C SER A 201 -7.30 5.77 -15.09
N LYS A 202 -6.78 6.74 -15.86
CA LYS A 202 -7.30 7.09 -17.20
C LYS A 202 -6.56 6.39 -18.35
N GLY A 203 -5.43 5.74 -18.09
CA GLY A 203 -4.62 5.06 -19.11
C GLY A 203 -3.98 6.01 -20.13
N GLU A 204 -3.78 7.29 -19.79
CA GLU A 204 -3.22 8.30 -20.69
C GLU A 204 -1.92 8.90 -20.16
N SER A 205 -0.95 9.15 -21.04
CA SER A 205 0.31 9.79 -20.66
C SER A 205 0.18 11.32 -20.60
N VAL A 206 -0.02 11.86 -19.40
CA VAL A 206 -0.12 13.32 -19.19
C VAL A 206 1.27 13.93 -19.02
N GLN A 207 1.54 15.10 -19.62
CA GLN A 207 2.77 15.88 -19.40
C GLN A 207 2.66 16.70 -18.10
N LYS A 208 3.79 17.12 -17.52
CA LYS A 208 3.77 17.86 -16.24
C LYS A 208 3.01 19.18 -16.34
N ASP A 209 3.19 19.92 -17.43
CA ASP A 209 2.61 21.26 -17.56
C ASP A 209 1.10 21.21 -17.72
N LEU A 210 0.59 20.31 -18.56
CA LEU A 210 -0.84 20.04 -18.71
C LEU A 210 -1.47 19.57 -17.39
N TRP A 211 -0.77 18.71 -16.65
CA TRP A 211 -1.22 18.29 -15.32
C TRP A 211 -1.35 19.48 -14.36
N ASN A 212 -0.35 20.38 -14.33
CA ASN A 212 -0.40 21.57 -13.48
C ASN A 212 -1.55 22.50 -13.88
N GLN A 213 -1.87 22.62 -15.18
CA GLN A 213 -3.02 23.40 -15.65
C GLN A 213 -4.34 22.83 -15.11
N LEU A 214 -4.51 21.51 -15.19
CA LEU A 214 -5.68 20.83 -14.63
C LEU A 214 -5.76 20.99 -13.11
N THR A 215 -4.66 20.77 -12.37
CA THR A 215 -4.63 20.96 -10.92
C THR A 215 -4.97 22.41 -10.54
N THR A 216 -4.41 23.40 -11.23
CA THR A 216 -4.72 24.82 -10.99
C THR A 216 -6.20 25.11 -11.26
N GLY A 217 -6.79 24.52 -12.30
CA GLY A 217 -8.21 24.64 -12.58
C GLY A 217 -9.09 24.04 -11.48
N LEU A 218 -8.72 22.85 -10.98
CA LEU A 218 -9.44 22.16 -9.93
C LEU A 218 -9.35 22.91 -8.59
N GLU A 219 -8.19 23.49 -8.28
CA GLU A 219 -8.00 24.36 -7.11
C GLU A 219 -8.88 25.60 -7.20
N ARG A 220 -8.92 26.25 -8.37
CA ARG A 220 -9.81 27.40 -8.61
C ARG A 220 -11.29 27.04 -8.46
N LEU A 221 -11.70 25.87 -8.97
CA LEU A 221 -13.08 25.38 -8.83
C LEU A 221 -13.41 25.08 -7.36
N ALA A 222 -12.49 24.46 -6.61
CA ALA A 222 -12.66 24.20 -5.18
C ALA A 222 -12.76 25.50 -4.36
N ASP A 223 -11.98 26.52 -4.72
CA ASP A 223 -12.00 27.84 -4.07
C ASP A 223 -13.22 28.69 -4.42
N HIS A 224 -13.96 28.34 -5.47
CA HIS A 224 -15.17 29.05 -5.84
C HIS A 224 -16.19 29.05 -4.67
N PRO A 225 -16.85 30.18 -4.35
CA PRO A 225 -17.73 30.26 -3.18
C PRO A 225 -18.94 29.31 -3.20
N TYR A 226 -19.38 28.93 -4.40
CA TYR A 226 -20.51 28.04 -4.66
C TYR A 226 -20.07 26.64 -5.16
N SER A 227 -18.88 26.19 -4.78
CA SER A 227 -18.29 24.94 -5.31
C SER A 227 -19.02 23.66 -4.92
N LYS A 228 -20.06 23.71 -4.06
CA LYS A 228 -20.84 22.55 -3.64
C LYS A 228 -21.51 21.81 -4.80
N GLU A 229 -21.96 22.51 -5.84
CA GLU A 229 -22.51 21.85 -7.04
C GLU A 229 -21.48 20.97 -7.76
N ALA A 230 -20.21 21.34 -7.67
CA ALA A 230 -19.10 20.59 -8.27
C ALA A 230 -18.47 19.56 -7.32
N GLN A 231 -19.03 19.35 -6.11
CA GLN A 231 -18.42 18.48 -5.09
C GLN A 231 -18.20 17.06 -5.60
N ASP A 232 -19.21 16.45 -6.23
CA ASP A 232 -19.11 15.08 -6.76
C ASP A 232 -18.03 14.97 -7.84
N PHE A 233 -17.91 16.00 -8.69
CA PHE A 233 -16.87 16.08 -9.70
C PHE A 233 -15.48 16.21 -9.07
N LEU A 234 -15.32 17.11 -8.11
CA LEU A 234 -14.06 17.31 -7.39
C LEU A 234 -13.63 16.03 -6.67
N MET A 235 -14.56 15.28 -6.09
CA MET A 235 -14.27 14.03 -5.38
C MET A 235 -13.73 12.94 -6.30
N LYS A 236 -14.04 12.94 -7.61
CA LYS A 236 -13.40 12.03 -8.59
C LYS A 236 -11.88 12.21 -8.66
N PHE A 237 -11.38 13.41 -8.39
CA PHE A 237 -9.95 13.74 -8.37
C PHE A 237 -9.36 13.76 -6.96
N ARG A 238 -10.10 13.29 -5.96
CA ARG A 238 -9.67 13.22 -4.57
C ARG A 238 -9.46 11.77 -4.14
N VAL A 239 -8.46 11.60 -3.29
CA VAL A 239 -8.19 10.34 -2.59
C VAL A 239 -8.42 10.58 -1.11
N GLU A 240 -9.28 9.78 -0.51
CA GLU A 240 -9.53 9.83 0.92
C GLU A 240 -8.25 9.51 1.69
N LEU A 241 -7.93 10.33 2.68
CA LEU A 241 -6.82 10.06 3.57
C LEU A 241 -7.32 9.23 4.74
N GLU A 242 -6.77 8.02 4.90
CA GLU A 242 -6.93 7.27 6.13
C GLU A 242 -6.45 8.13 7.30
N LYS A 243 -7.35 8.44 8.22
CA LYS A 243 -7.02 9.10 9.47
C LYS A 243 -6.15 8.15 10.28
N ARG A 244 -4.83 8.27 10.16
CA ARG A 244 -3.89 7.68 11.13
C ARG A 244 -3.98 8.49 12.41
N ALA A 245 -5.03 8.24 13.19
CA ALA A 245 -5.05 8.70 14.57
C ALA A 245 -3.84 8.04 15.24
N SER A 246 -2.85 8.83 15.65
CA SER A 246 -1.76 8.35 16.50
C SER A 246 -2.31 8.20 17.92
N THR A 247 -3.39 7.42 18.08
CA THR A 247 -3.84 7.01 19.40
C THR A 247 -2.75 6.10 19.92
N LEU A 248 -2.00 6.59 20.91
CA LEU A 248 -1.05 5.76 21.62
C LEU A 248 -1.86 4.65 22.28
N GLU A 249 -1.49 3.39 22.02
CA GLU A 249 -2.05 2.25 22.75
C GLU A 249 -1.60 2.39 24.21
N ILE A 250 -2.52 2.78 25.09
CA ILE A 250 -2.26 2.91 26.52
C ILE A 250 -2.18 1.50 27.09
N ALA A 251 -1.17 1.23 27.92
CA ALA A 251 -1.05 -0.07 28.58
C ALA A 251 -2.27 -0.27 29.51
N PRO A 252 -2.93 -1.44 29.47
CA PRO A 252 -4.05 -1.70 30.37
C PRO A 252 -3.57 -1.72 31.82
N ILE A 253 -4.35 -1.13 32.73
CA ILE A 253 -4.10 -1.25 34.17
C ILE A 253 -4.49 -2.66 34.60
N THR A 254 -3.53 -3.37 35.17
CA THR A 254 -3.72 -4.70 35.78
C THR A 254 -3.72 -4.58 37.30
N PHE A 255 -4.29 -5.57 38.00
CA PHE A 255 -4.36 -5.60 39.45
C PHE A 255 -3.66 -6.84 39.99
N ASN A 256 -2.92 -6.68 41.08
CA ASN A 256 -2.33 -7.81 41.81
C ASN A 256 -3.37 -8.57 42.65
N GLU A 257 -2.94 -9.68 43.25
CA GLU A 257 -3.71 -10.45 44.25
C GLU A 257 -4.14 -9.58 45.45
N GLU A 258 -3.31 -8.60 45.82
CA GLU A 258 -3.58 -7.61 46.87
C GLU A 258 -4.49 -6.45 46.41
N GLY A 259 -4.93 -6.44 45.14
CA GLY A 259 -5.76 -5.38 44.57
C GLY A 259 -5.02 -4.09 44.20
N ARG A 260 -3.68 -4.08 44.25
CA ARG A 260 -2.87 -2.92 43.87
C ARG A 260 -2.82 -2.76 42.34
N PRO A 261 -3.16 -1.58 41.78
CA PRO A 261 -3.07 -1.35 40.35
C PRO A 261 -1.62 -1.19 39.91
N TYR A 262 -1.26 -1.82 38.80
CA TYR A 262 0.05 -1.68 38.16
C TYR A 262 -0.08 -1.65 36.65
N ALA A 263 0.89 -1.01 35.99
CA ALA A 263 1.02 -1.01 34.54
C ALA A 263 2.42 -1.47 34.16
N GLN A 264 2.51 -2.31 33.13
CA GLN A 264 3.79 -2.82 32.63
C GLN A 264 4.08 -2.30 31.23
N ALA A 265 5.33 -1.92 30.98
CA ALA A 265 5.77 -1.51 29.65
C ALA A 265 7.23 -1.92 29.37
N GLU A 266 7.55 -2.06 28.09
CA GLU A 266 8.91 -2.32 27.63
C GLU A 266 9.54 -1.06 27.04
N GLY A 267 10.70 -0.68 27.58
CA GLY A 267 11.52 0.44 27.11
C GLY A 267 12.74 -0.04 26.32
N PHE A 268 13.15 0.74 25.33
CA PHE A 268 14.30 0.40 24.48
C PHE A 268 15.22 1.59 24.23
N ARG A 269 16.54 1.37 24.33
CA ARG A 269 17.55 2.34 23.90
C ARG A 269 18.81 1.62 23.44
N LYS A 270 19.26 1.90 22.22
CA LYS A 270 20.35 1.17 21.55
C LYS A 270 20.09 -0.34 21.59
N HIS A 271 20.92 -1.11 22.30
CA HIS A 271 20.79 -2.56 22.49
C HIS A 271 20.22 -2.93 23.86
N CYS A 272 19.86 -1.95 24.70
CA CYS A 272 19.32 -2.20 26.02
C CYS A 272 17.79 -2.30 25.97
N LYS A 273 17.26 -3.26 26.71
CA LYS A 273 15.84 -3.50 26.91
C LYS A 273 15.53 -3.36 28.40
N ALA A 274 14.46 -2.64 28.73
CA ALA A 274 13.98 -2.47 30.10
C ALA A 274 12.54 -2.98 30.18
N LYS A 275 12.21 -3.85 31.12
CA LYS A 275 10.83 -4.11 31.51
C LYS A 275 10.56 -3.32 32.78
N VAL A 276 9.58 -2.44 32.73
CA VAL A 276 9.26 -1.54 33.84
C VAL A 276 7.83 -1.80 34.28
N THR A 277 7.66 -2.06 35.56
CA THR A 277 6.38 -2.15 36.26
C THR A 277 6.22 -0.87 37.09
N VAL A 278 5.14 -0.14 36.85
CA VAL A 278 4.78 1.05 37.63
C VAL A 278 3.61 0.68 38.50
N TRP A 279 3.82 0.77 39.80
CA TRP A 279 2.84 0.48 40.83
C TRP A 279 2.13 1.77 41.24
N GLY A 280 0.80 1.78 41.18
CA GLY A 280 -0.01 2.87 41.71
C GLY A 280 0.04 2.94 43.23
N ASN A 281 -0.35 4.09 43.79
CA ASN A 281 -0.42 4.35 45.23
C ASN A 281 0.88 3.95 45.97
N GLY A 282 2.02 4.34 45.42
CA GLY A 282 3.34 4.07 45.97
C GLY A 282 3.89 5.20 46.84
N SER A 283 5.07 4.94 47.40
CA SER A 283 5.84 5.88 48.23
C SER A 283 6.95 6.61 47.47
N GLY A 284 7.20 6.22 46.21
CA GLY A 284 8.30 6.77 45.41
C GLY A 284 9.53 5.88 45.33
N ASN A 285 9.41 4.60 45.71
CA ASN A 285 10.52 3.66 45.68
C ASN A 285 10.85 3.28 44.22
N ILE A 286 12.15 3.25 43.89
CA ILE A 286 12.63 2.94 42.54
C ILE A 286 13.63 1.78 42.65
N ASP A 287 13.15 0.58 42.34
CA ASP A 287 13.94 -0.64 42.34
C ASP A 287 14.39 -0.97 40.92
N ILE A 288 15.70 -1.18 40.74
CA ILE A 288 16.36 -1.46 39.47
C ILE A 288 17.18 -2.74 39.64
N ASN A 289 16.75 -3.84 39.01
CA ASN A 289 17.36 -5.17 39.14
C ASN A 289 17.52 -5.63 40.62
N GLY A 290 16.59 -5.25 41.49
CA GLY A 290 16.63 -5.56 42.93
C GLY A 290 17.54 -4.65 43.76
N TYR A 291 18.10 -3.60 43.17
CA TYR A 291 18.87 -2.56 43.86
C TYR A 291 18.14 -1.22 43.79
N ASP A 292 18.36 -0.33 44.75
CA ASP A 292 17.82 1.03 44.72
C ASP A 292 18.40 1.86 43.54
N ILE A 293 17.92 3.09 43.34
CA ILE A 293 18.38 4.05 42.34
C ILE A 293 19.90 4.29 42.35
N LEU A 294 20.58 3.96 43.45
CA LEU A 294 22.03 3.91 43.60
C LEU A 294 22.73 2.94 42.63
N TYR A 295 21.98 2.02 41.99
CA TYR A 295 22.47 1.17 40.90
C TYR A 295 23.24 1.97 39.83
N PHE A 296 22.78 3.19 39.54
CA PHE A 296 23.54 4.12 38.70
C PHE A 296 24.40 5.03 39.58
N PRO A 297 25.74 4.98 39.47
CA PRO A 297 26.61 5.82 40.30
C PRO A 297 26.54 7.31 39.90
N GLN A 298 26.32 7.59 38.62
CA GLN A 298 26.31 8.93 38.06
C GLN A 298 24.93 9.60 38.17
N PHE A 299 24.91 10.88 38.52
CA PHE A 299 23.67 11.66 38.66
C PHE A 299 22.90 11.80 37.35
N LYS A 300 23.59 11.89 36.21
CA LYS A 300 22.96 12.10 34.90
C LYS A 300 21.96 11.00 34.55
N GLU A 301 22.29 9.76 34.89
CA GLU A 301 21.49 8.56 34.67
C GLU A 301 20.27 8.56 35.59
N ARG A 302 20.46 8.90 36.86
CA ARG A 302 19.35 9.06 37.84
C ARG A 302 18.36 10.14 37.40
N HIS A 303 18.86 11.28 36.92
CA HIS A 303 18.02 12.36 36.39
C HIS A 303 17.18 11.90 35.20
N GLN A 304 17.70 11.02 34.33
CA GLN A 304 16.91 10.50 33.21
C GLN A 304 15.73 9.66 33.68
N ILE A 305 15.92 8.85 34.73
CA ILE A 305 14.87 7.98 35.29
C ILE A 305 13.81 8.82 36.02
N LEU A 306 14.24 9.86 36.74
CA LEU A 306 13.33 10.75 37.49
C LEU A 306 12.56 11.73 36.58
N PHE A 307 13.10 12.11 35.43
CA PHE A 307 12.49 13.09 34.53
C PHE A 307 11.00 12.84 34.20
N PRO A 308 10.54 11.63 33.81
CA PRO A 308 9.12 11.39 33.55
C PRO A 308 8.23 11.55 34.79
N LEU A 309 8.73 11.19 35.99
CA LEU A 309 8.00 11.38 37.24
C LEU A 309 7.86 12.85 37.61
N LEU A 310 8.93 13.62 37.42
CA LEU A 310 8.94 15.06 37.65
C LEU A 310 8.01 15.77 36.67
N PHE A 311 8.06 15.42 35.39
CA PHE A 311 7.25 16.04 34.34
C PHE A 311 5.74 15.85 34.58
N THR A 312 5.35 14.70 35.12
CA THR A 312 3.95 14.32 35.34
C THR A 312 3.45 14.63 36.76
N ASN A 313 4.30 15.21 37.63
CA ASN A 313 4.02 15.43 39.05
C ASN A 313 3.59 14.15 39.79
N MET A 314 4.18 13.01 39.41
CA MET A 314 3.96 11.68 40.00
C MET A 314 5.11 11.23 40.90
N LEU A 315 6.04 12.14 41.18
CA LEU A 315 7.11 11.92 42.15
C LEU A 315 6.49 11.62 43.54
N ASN A 316 6.99 10.57 44.22
CA ASN A 316 6.48 10.04 45.50
C ASN A 316 5.03 9.52 45.49
N LYS A 317 4.41 9.30 44.33
CA LYS A 317 3.04 8.74 44.22
C LYS A 317 3.00 7.33 43.63
N VAL A 318 4.07 6.93 42.95
CA VAL A 318 4.19 5.64 42.28
C VAL A 318 5.49 4.99 42.69
N ASP A 319 5.47 3.67 42.79
CA ASP A 319 6.71 2.90 42.92
C ASP A 319 7.07 2.33 41.54
N ILE A 320 8.35 2.29 41.23
CA ILE A 320 8.88 1.77 39.97
C ILE A 320 9.71 0.56 40.29
N GLU A 321 9.44 -0.54 39.60
CA GLU A 321 10.31 -1.69 39.56
C GLU A 321 10.74 -1.92 38.12
N ALA A 322 12.04 -1.96 37.88
CA ALA A 322 12.63 -2.03 36.56
C ALA A 322 13.63 -3.19 36.48
N THR A 323 13.45 -4.06 35.50
CA THR A 323 14.46 -5.05 35.12
C THR A 323 15.10 -4.62 33.80
N VAL A 324 16.43 -4.46 33.81
CA VAL A 324 17.19 -3.95 32.66
C VAL A 324 18.21 -4.97 32.17
N GLU A 325 18.24 -5.15 30.86
CA GLU A 325 19.17 -6.02 30.15
C GLU A 325 19.96 -5.22 29.10
N GLY A 326 21.24 -5.56 28.94
CA GLY A 326 22.14 -4.97 27.94
C GLY A 326 23.27 -4.14 28.54
N VAL A 327 24.16 -3.62 27.67
CA VAL A 327 25.43 -2.99 28.09
C VAL A 327 25.37 -1.45 27.99
N GLY A 328 25.85 -0.79 29.05
CA GLY A 328 26.10 0.65 29.11
C GLY A 328 25.08 1.43 29.92
N GLU A 329 25.53 2.06 31.01
CA GLU A 329 24.70 2.75 32.00
C GLU A 329 23.75 3.80 31.39
N ALA A 330 24.28 4.70 30.55
CA ALA A 330 23.48 5.73 29.88
C ALA A 330 22.47 5.18 28.85
N ALA A 331 22.66 3.95 28.36
CA ALA A 331 21.71 3.27 27.50
C ALA A 331 20.63 2.58 28.32
N GLN A 332 21.00 1.93 29.43
CA GLN A 332 20.08 1.34 30.39
C GLN A 332 19.15 2.40 31.01
N ALA A 333 19.69 3.49 31.56
CA ALA A 333 18.89 4.55 32.17
C ALA A 333 17.87 5.17 31.20
N GLY A 334 18.27 5.38 29.94
CA GLY A 334 17.35 5.89 28.93
C GLY A 334 16.33 4.85 28.42
N ALA A 335 16.61 3.54 28.52
CA ALA A 335 15.64 2.49 28.28
C ALA A 335 14.60 2.44 29.41
N ILE A 336 15.05 2.52 30.68
CA ILE A 336 14.16 2.61 31.85
C ILE A 336 13.27 3.83 31.72
N ARG A 337 13.83 5.03 31.45
CA ARG A 337 13.06 6.25 31.21
C ARG A 337 11.94 6.06 30.19
N HIS A 338 12.23 5.40 29.07
CA HIS A 338 11.24 5.14 28.02
C HIS A 338 10.14 4.18 28.51
N GLY A 339 10.52 3.09 29.19
CA GLY A 339 9.58 2.14 29.79
C GLY A 339 8.70 2.77 30.88
N THR A 340 9.30 3.51 31.81
CA THR A 340 8.58 4.28 32.85
C THR A 340 7.60 5.26 32.22
N SER A 341 8.01 6.00 31.18
CA SER A 341 7.13 6.95 30.50
C SER A 341 5.92 6.28 29.87
N LEU A 342 6.10 5.10 29.27
CA LEU A 342 5.00 4.33 28.68
C LEU A 342 4.06 3.77 29.75
N ALA A 343 4.59 3.16 30.81
CA ALA A 343 3.78 2.59 31.88
C ALA A 343 2.97 3.67 32.63
N LEU A 344 3.55 4.86 32.83
CA LEU A 344 2.88 6.01 33.45
C LEU A 344 1.65 6.48 32.67
N THR A 345 1.59 6.29 31.34
CA THR A 345 0.44 6.76 30.54
C THR A 345 -0.89 6.22 31.02
N SER A 346 -0.91 5.03 31.61
CA SER A 346 -2.10 4.37 32.16
C SER A 346 -2.71 5.11 33.35
N PHE A 347 -1.91 5.90 34.08
CA PHE A 347 -2.33 6.62 35.29
C PHE A 347 -2.59 8.11 35.05
N LEU A 348 -2.51 8.58 33.79
CA LEU A 348 -2.51 9.99 33.45
C LEU A 348 -3.68 10.38 32.54
N ASP A 349 -4.05 11.66 32.61
CA ASP A 349 -5.06 12.22 31.73
C ASP A 349 -4.57 12.27 30.27
N PRO A 350 -5.46 12.11 29.26
CA PRO A 350 -5.11 12.17 27.85
C PRO A 350 -4.33 13.43 27.44
N HIS A 351 -4.66 14.58 28.01
CA HIS A 351 -3.95 15.84 27.75
C HIS A 351 -2.49 15.80 28.23
N MET A 352 -2.23 15.18 29.40
CA MET A 352 -0.87 15.00 29.90
C MET A 352 -0.08 14.04 29.01
N ILE A 353 -0.71 12.98 28.49
CA ILE A 353 -0.09 12.04 27.55
C ILE A 353 0.37 12.76 26.28
N GLU A 354 -0.43 13.67 25.73
CA GLU A 354 -0.03 14.50 24.59
C GLU A 354 1.16 15.40 24.92
N SER A 355 1.19 16.00 26.11
CA SER A 355 2.34 16.80 26.55
C SER A 355 3.62 15.96 26.70
N MET A 356 3.53 14.73 27.19
CA MET A 356 4.66 13.78 27.25
C MET A 356 5.13 13.37 25.85
N ARG A 357 4.19 13.20 24.90
CA ARG A 357 4.49 12.92 23.49
C ARG A 357 5.29 14.08 22.89
N LEU A 358 4.87 15.33 23.12
CA LEU A 358 5.56 16.53 22.65
C LEU A 358 6.94 16.71 23.31
N ALA A 359 7.06 16.37 24.60
CA ALA A 359 8.34 16.35 25.33
C ALA A 359 9.29 15.23 24.87
N GLY A 360 8.84 14.33 23.98
CA GLY A 360 9.66 13.25 23.43
C GLY A 360 9.88 12.07 24.39
N LEU A 361 9.08 11.95 25.47
CA LEU A 361 9.21 10.89 26.46
C LEU A 361 8.72 9.52 25.96
N LEU A 362 7.67 9.54 25.13
CA LEU A 362 7.03 8.33 24.58
C LEU A 362 7.71 7.83 23.29
N THR A 363 8.57 8.66 22.68
CA THR A 363 9.22 8.33 21.41
C THR A 363 10.49 7.50 21.63
N LYS A 364 10.57 6.32 21.03
CA LYS A 364 11.78 5.49 21.02
C LYS A 364 12.92 6.18 20.27
N ASP A 365 14.07 6.31 20.92
CA ASP A 365 15.30 6.83 20.29
C ASP A 365 15.85 5.83 19.27
N ARG A 366 15.68 6.11 17.98
CA ARG A 366 16.09 5.23 16.87
C ARG A 366 17.60 5.29 16.58
N ARG A 367 18.38 6.14 17.27
CA ARG A 367 19.82 6.28 17.04
C ARG A 367 20.58 5.06 17.56
N ILE A 368 21.23 4.34 16.65
CA ILE A 368 22.04 3.15 16.91
C ILE A 368 23.42 3.35 16.28
N LEU A 369 24.44 2.63 16.76
CA LEU A 369 25.77 2.66 16.15
C LEU A 369 25.69 2.21 14.68
N GLU A 370 26.13 3.08 13.78
CA GLU A 370 26.27 2.74 12.36
C GLU A 370 27.43 1.75 12.17
N ARG A 371 27.21 0.72 11.34
CA ARG A 371 28.27 -0.25 11.01
C ARG A 371 29.45 0.42 10.31
N LYS A 372 30.65 -0.15 10.48
CA LYS A 372 31.82 0.21 9.66
C LYS A 372 31.59 -0.17 8.20
N LYS A 373 32.05 0.66 7.27
CA LYS A 373 32.05 0.37 5.83
C LYS A 373 33.42 -0.17 5.40
N VAL A 374 33.43 -1.12 4.47
CA VAL A 374 34.68 -1.69 3.93
C VAL A 374 35.46 -0.58 3.21
N GLY A 375 36.77 -0.53 3.40
CA GLY A 375 37.63 0.55 2.86
C GLY A 375 37.59 1.87 3.65
N MET A 376 36.74 2.00 4.68
CA MET A 376 36.71 3.17 5.57
C MET A 376 37.34 2.85 6.93
N LYS A 377 37.87 3.87 7.63
CA LYS A 377 38.44 3.70 8.97
C LYS A 377 37.35 3.50 10.04
N GLY A 378 36.19 4.10 9.85
CA GLY A 378 35.00 3.92 10.70
C GLY A 378 33.71 3.89 9.88
N ALA A 379 32.57 4.15 10.52
CA ALA A 379 31.28 4.24 9.81
C ALA A 379 31.26 5.38 8.77
N ARG A 380 31.84 6.54 9.13
CA ARG A 380 31.91 7.74 8.29
C ARG A 380 33.34 8.27 8.07
N LYS A 381 34.29 7.89 8.94
CA LYS A 381 35.68 8.37 8.86
C LYS A 381 36.40 7.71 7.67
N THR A 382 36.73 8.53 6.68
CA THR A 382 37.54 8.13 5.53
C THR A 382 39.02 7.95 5.92
N PRO A 383 39.78 7.11 5.21
CA PRO A 383 41.24 7.14 5.31
C PRO A 383 41.78 8.53 4.91
N LYS A 384 42.99 8.87 5.40
CA LYS A 384 43.63 10.14 5.03
C LYS A 384 43.87 10.11 3.52
N PHE A 385 43.24 11.04 2.81
CA PHE A 385 43.48 11.25 1.39
C PHE A 385 44.92 11.75 1.19
N ARG A 386 45.65 11.15 0.26
CA ARG A 386 46.98 11.61 -0.15
C ARG A 386 46.85 12.24 -1.54
N PRO A 387 46.76 13.57 -1.64
CA PRO A 387 46.83 14.26 -2.93
C PRO A 387 48.28 14.27 -3.42
N ARG A 388 48.70 13.15 -4.05
CA ARG A 388 50.06 12.87 -4.56
C ARG A 388 51.16 12.74 -3.50
#